data_AF-A0A3N5SFJ4-F1
#
_entry.id   AF-A0A3N5SFJ4-F1
#
_cell.length_a   1.000
_cell.length_b   1.000
_cell.length_c   1.000
_cell.angle_alpha   90.00
_cell.angle_beta   90.00
_cell.angle_gamma   90.00
#
_symmetry.space_group_name_H-M   'P 1'
#
loop_
_entity.id
_entity.type
_entity.pdbx_description
1 polymer ?
#
loop_
_entity_poly.entity_id
_entity_poly.type
_entity_poly.pdbx_seq_one_letter_code
_entity_poly.pdbx_strand_id
1 'polypeptide(L)'
;MIMNYKKIVAVVAIAFFALSCKSTPKDKGAADAPAGTKIIKEYWEDKSLKGQGPAMGKEKQGKWALYHKTSGEKLGEGEYLANKQQGMWTFYYKNGQKSTDGEFMEDQKTGEWKGYHETGELLWKANYVIKEKTESGFTMKIGGMEGIKTSFFKSGKVWKEEEYHDAVKNGRSQEYYEDGKPKEIAWYKNNQKDGQATEWYPSGKKKMEGANAADEKTGKWRFYHDNGQMAADASFMKNKPEGAWRFFSREGKLLKEGAYKEGKETGLWNFYEGSGRKVMELALLGGMVSGGGNRLYEN
;
A
#
# COMPACT_ATOMS: atom_id res chain seq x y z
N MET A 1 32.07 43.49 -1.59
CA MET A 1 31.09 43.77 -2.66
C MET A 1 29.93 42.82 -2.46
N ILE A 2 28.78 43.37 -2.08
CA ILE A 2 27.57 42.68 -1.63
C ILE A 2 26.74 42.30 -2.86
N MET A 3 26.24 41.07 -2.94
CA MET A 3 25.09 40.77 -3.81
C MET A 3 24.04 39.97 -3.05
N ASN A 4 22.91 40.65 -2.87
CA ASN A 4 21.66 40.21 -2.27
C ASN A 4 20.95 39.18 -3.17
N TYR A 5 20.57 38.04 -2.60
CA TYR A 5 19.52 37.18 -3.17
C TYR A 5 18.19 37.53 -2.51
N LYS A 6 17.32 38.24 -3.23
CA LYS A 6 15.92 38.45 -2.84
C LYS A 6 15.13 37.17 -3.16
N LYS A 7 14.47 36.62 -2.14
CA LYS A 7 13.45 35.58 -2.25
C LYS A 7 12.27 36.11 -3.08
N ILE A 8 11.86 35.39 -4.12
CA ILE A 8 10.55 35.57 -4.75
C ILE A 8 9.70 34.37 -4.32
N VAL A 9 8.74 34.64 -3.45
CA VAL A 9 7.65 33.73 -3.11
C VAL A 9 6.52 34.06 -4.08
N ALA A 10 6.21 33.14 -5.00
CA ALA A 10 5.01 33.23 -5.83
C ALA A 10 3.87 32.52 -5.11
N VAL A 11 3.03 33.28 -4.41
CA VAL A 11 1.71 32.82 -3.96
C VAL A 11 0.76 32.95 -5.14
N VAL A 12 0.38 31.82 -5.76
CA VAL A 12 -0.70 31.80 -6.73
C VAL A 12 -2.01 31.74 -5.95
N ALA A 13 -2.63 32.91 -5.77
CA ALA A 13 -4.00 33.02 -5.30
C ALA A 13 -4.95 32.67 -6.46
N ILE A 14 -5.56 31.49 -6.42
CA ILE A 14 -6.67 31.15 -7.32
C ILE A 14 -7.92 31.80 -6.73
N ALA A 15 -8.32 32.93 -7.31
CA ALA A 15 -9.58 33.60 -7.02
C ALA A 15 -10.73 32.81 -7.67
N PHE A 16 -11.51 32.09 -6.86
CA PHE A 16 -12.82 31.58 -7.26
C PHE A 16 -13.82 32.75 -7.27
N PHE A 17 -14.29 33.14 -8.45
CA PHE A 17 -15.47 34.01 -8.58
C PHE A 17 -16.71 33.23 -8.11
N ALA A 18 -17.13 33.50 -6.87
CA ALA A 18 -18.45 33.13 -6.39
C ALA A 18 -19.47 34.14 -6.93
N LEU A 19 -20.18 33.78 -8.00
CA LEU A 19 -21.44 34.44 -8.36
C LEU A 19 -22.49 34.04 -7.33
N SER A 20 -22.75 34.96 -6.39
CA SER A 20 -23.83 34.90 -5.42
C SER A 20 -25.17 35.04 -6.15
N CYS A 21 -25.94 33.96 -6.22
CA CYS A 21 -27.39 34.03 -6.37
C CYS A 21 -28.03 33.41 -5.12
N LYS A 22 -28.68 34.24 -4.30
CA LYS A 22 -29.47 33.82 -3.15
C LYS A 22 -30.68 33.03 -3.63
N SER A 23 -30.78 31.75 -3.29
CA SER A 23 -32.04 31.10 -2.91
C SER A 23 -31.78 29.79 -2.16
N THR A 24 -32.41 29.64 -1.00
CA THR A 24 -32.73 28.36 -0.36
C THR A 24 -34.17 28.50 0.17
N PRO A 25 -34.91 27.41 0.46
CA PRO A 25 -34.58 25.98 0.31
C PRO A 25 -35.68 25.20 -0.45
N LYS A 26 -35.31 24.18 -1.23
CA LYS A 26 -36.22 23.07 -1.55
C LYS A 26 -35.46 21.77 -1.51
N ASP A 27 -36.04 20.81 -0.82
CA ASP A 27 -35.71 19.39 -0.86
C ASP A 27 -35.23 19.01 -2.26
N LYS A 28 -33.98 18.56 -2.38
CA LYS A 28 -33.49 17.94 -3.61
C LYS A 28 -34.10 16.54 -3.68
N GLY A 29 -35.38 16.50 -4.00
CA GLY A 29 -36.02 15.40 -4.68
C GLY A 29 -35.26 15.06 -5.95
N ALA A 30 -35.35 13.79 -6.33
CA ALA A 30 -34.65 13.16 -7.44
C ALA A 30 -34.45 14.10 -8.65
N ALA A 31 -33.21 14.20 -9.14
CA ALA A 31 -32.95 14.76 -10.46
C ALA A 31 -33.77 13.95 -11.48
N ASP A 32 -34.73 14.60 -12.14
CA ASP A 32 -35.61 13.99 -13.12
C ASP A 32 -34.80 13.40 -14.28
N ALA A 33 -35.35 12.33 -14.88
CA ALA A 33 -34.75 11.68 -16.03
C ALA A 33 -34.52 12.71 -17.17
N PRO A 34 -33.39 12.65 -17.92
CA PRO A 34 -33.14 13.59 -19.00
C PRO A 34 -34.30 13.60 -20.01
N ALA A 35 -34.65 14.78 -20.53
CA ALA A 35 -35.77 14.92 -21.46
C ALA A 35 -35.65 13.99 -22.67
N GLY A 36 -36.74 13.33 -23.05
CA GLY A 36 -36.77 12.36 -24.16
C GLY A 36 -36.28 10.96 -23.82
N THR A 37 -35.92 10.68 -22.55
CA THR A 37 -35.57 9.33 -22.11
C THR A 37 -36.79 8.50 -21.71
N LYS A 38 -36.67 7.18 -21.82
CA LYS A 38 -37.64 6.19 -21.30
C LYS A 38 -36.93 5.25 -20.34
N ILE A 39 -37.62 4.80 -19.29
CA ILE A 39 -37.07 3.77 -18.42
C ILE A 39 -37.02 2.45 -19.17
N ILE A 40 -35.83 1.84 -19.22
CA ILE A 40 -35.62 0.51 -19.76
C ILE A 40 -35.13 -0.43 -18.65
N LYS A 41 -35.30 -1.74 -18.87
CA LYS A 41 -34.78 -2.80 -18.00
C LYS A 41 -33.84 -3.68 -18.79
N GLU A 42 -32.72 -4.02 -18.19
CA GLU A 42 -31.80 -5.04 -18.67
C GLU A 42 -31.92 -6.27 -17.80
N TYR A 43 -31.78 -7.44 -18.43
CA TYR A 43 -31.85 -8.73 -17.76
C TYR A 43 -30.57 -9.53 -18.01
N TRP A 44 -30.24 -10.40 -17.08
CA TRP A 44 -29.26 -11.46 -17.28
C TRP A 44 -29.83 -12.55 -18.21
N GLU A 45 -29.00 -13.50 -18.63
CA GLU A 45 -29.40 -14.61 -19.51
C GLU A 45 -30.54 -15.46 -18.92
N ASP A 46 -30.59 -15.59 -17.59
CA ASP A 46 -31.64 -16.31 -16.85
C ASP A 46 -32.91 -15.46 -16.62
N LYS A 47 -33.00 -14.28 -17.25
CA LYS A 47 -34.09 -13.30 -17.14
C LYS A 47 -34.21 -12.63 -15.76
N SER A 48 -33.25 -12.82 -14.85
CA SER A 48 -33.18 -12.02 -13.62
C SER A 48 -32.82 -10.56 -13.95
N LEU A 49 -33.32 -9.61 -13.16
CA LEU A 49 -33.10 -8.17 -13.40
C LEU A 49 -31.61 -7.84 -13.22
N LYS A 50 -30.99 -7.23 -14.23
CA LYS A 50 -29.60 -6.78 -14.21
C LYS A 50 -29.50 -5.31 -13.84
N GLY A 51 -30.37 -4.49 -14.41
CA GLY A 51 -30.39 -3.06 -14.16
C GLY A 51 -31.60 -2.38 -14.75
N GLN A 52 -31.89 -1.19 -14.26
CA GLN A 52 -32.93 -0.33 -14.82
C GLN A 52 -32.57 1.13 -14.66
N GLY A 53 -33.02 1.95 -15.61
CA GLY A 53 -32.82 3.39 -15.60
C GLY A 53 -33.26 4.04 -16.92
N PRO A 54 -33.13 5.37 -17.03
CA PRO A 54 -33.46 6.09 -18.25
C PRO A 54 -32.54 5.70 -19.41
N ALA A 55 -33.09 5.71 -20.61
CA ALA A 55 -32.33 5.54 -21.84
C ALA A 55 -32.93 6.37 -22.97
N MET A 56 -32.07 6.80 -23.89
CA MET A 56 -32.45 7.36 -25.17
C MET A 56 -32.26 6.25 -26.23
N GLY A 57 -33.36 5.66 -26.69
CA GLY A 57 -33.30 4.43 -27.48
C GLY A 57 -32.78 3.25 -26.66
N LYS A 58 -31.62 2.70 -27.03
CA LYS A 58 -30.91 1.66 -26.25
C LYS A 58 -29.76 2.22 -25.40
N GLU A 59 -29.51 3.52 -25.50
CA GLU A 59 -28.36 4.16 -24.87
C GLU A 59 -28.71 4.65 -23.47
N LYS A 60 -28.01 4.16 -22.43
CA LYS A 60 -28.25 4.50 -21.04
C LYS A 60 -27.94 5.96 -20.76
N GLN A 61 -28.83 6.60 -20.01
CA GLN A 61 -28.76 8.01 -19.60
C GLN A 61 -29.22 8.17 -18.15
N GLY A 62 -28.66 9.14 -17.43
CA GLY A 62 -29.06 9.50 -16.07
C GLY A 62 -28.90 8.36 -15.07
N LYS A 63 -29.72 8.37 -14.01
CA LYS A 63 -29.57 7.47 -12.86
C LYS A 63 -30.01 6.04 -13.16
N TRP A 64 -29.11 5.10 -12.93
CA TRP A 64 -29.35 3.67 -13.04
C TRP A 64 -29.17 2.96 -11.71
N ALA A 65 -29.98 1.93 -11.52
CA ALA A 65 -29.81 0.94 -10.46
C ALA A 65 -29.42 -0.40 -11.08
N LEU A 66 -28.44 -1.06 -10.49
CA LEU A 66 -27.94 -2.38 -10.86
C LEU A 66 -28.29 -3.40 -9.77
N TYR A 67 -28.46 -4.67 -10.14
CA TYR A 67 -28.91 -5.72 -9.22
C TYR A 67 -28.05 -6.97 -9.35
N HIS A 68 -27.86 -7.66 -8.22
CA HIS A 68 -27.16 -8.94 -8.16
C HIS A 68 -27.96 -10.03 -8.89
N LYS A 69 -27.30 -10.78 -9.78
CA LYS A 69 -27.93 -11.90 -10.51
C LYS A 69 -28.59 -12.93 -9.59
N THR A 70 -27.96 -13.25 -8.45
CA THR A 70 -28.39 -14.35 -7.58
C THR A 70 -29.43 -13.97 -6.53
N SER A 71 -29.30 -12.81 -5.89
CA SER A 71 -30.24 -12.39 -4.83
C SER A 71 -31.31 -11.41 -5.32
N GLY A 72 -31.10 -10.74 -6.45
CA GLY A 72 -31.95 -9.63 -6.89
C GLY A 72 -31.80 -8.36 -6.05
N GLU A 73 -30.94 -8.36 -5.04
CA GLU A 73 -30.64 -7.18 -4.21
C GLU A 73 -29.86 -6.14 -5.02
N LYS A 74 -29.95 -4.89 -4.58
CA LYS A 74 -29.25 -3.77 -5.21
C LYS A 74 -27.74 -3.99 -5.15
N LEU A 75 -27.10 -4.02 -6.31
CA LEU A 75 -25.65 -4.14 -6.47
C LEU A 75 -24.97 -2.77 -6.47
N GLY A 76 -25.61 -1.78 -7.08
CA GLY A 76 -25.07 -0.44 -7.17
C GLY A 76 -26.01 0.53 -7.85
N GLU A 77 -25.68 1.80 -7.75
CA GLU A 77 -26.36 2.88 -8.45
C GLU A 77 -25.41 4.01 -8.77
N GLY A 78 -25.76 4.76 -9.81
CA GLY A 78 -25.03 5.94 -10.24
C GLY A 78 -25.55 6.43 -11.57
N GLU A 79 -24.81 7.30 -12.23
CA GLU A 79 -25.24 7.92 -13.47
C GLU A 79 -24.54 7.29 -14.69
N TYR A 80 -25.31 7.14 -15.77
CA TYR A 80 -24.81 6.87 -17.10
C TYR A 80 -24.94 8.09 -17.98
N LEU A 81 -23.94 8.32 -18.82
CA LEU A 81 -23.98 9.25 -19.94
C LEU A 81 -23.54 8.47 -21.17
N ALA A 82 -24.45 8.29 -22.12
CA ALA A 82 -24.18 7.57 -23.37
C ALA A 82 -23.55 6.17 -23.15
N ASN A 83 -24.22 5.33 -22.35
CA ASN A 83 -23.74 4.00 -21.92
C ASN A 83 -22.51 3.95 -21.02
N LYS A 84 -21.85 5.08 -20.73
CA LYS A 84 -20.67 5.13 -19.86
C LYS A 84 -21.02 5.60 -18.46
N GLN A 85 -20.44 4.97 -17.45
CA GLN A 85 -20.56 5.41 -16.07
C GLN A 85 -19.94 6.79 -15.91
N GLN A 86 -20.66 7.69 -15.25
CA GLN A 86 -20.27 9.07 -15.00
C GLN A 86 -20.74 9.49 -13.60
N GLY A 87 -20.01 10.42 -12.98
CA GLY A 87 -20.37 11.01 -11.71
C GLY A 87 -20.26 10.02 -10.55
N MET A 88 -20.97 10.31 -9.47
CA MET A 88 -20.92 9.52 -8.24
C MET A 88 -21.61 8.17 -8.40
N TRP A 89 -20.90 7.13 -8.00
CA TRP A 89 -21.41 5.77 -7.94
C TRP A 89 -21.30 5.22 -6.53
N THR A 90 -22.31 4.46 -6.13
CA THR A 90 -22.33 3.71 -4.88
C THR A 90 -22.62 2.25 -5.20
N PHE A 91 -21.82 1.35 -4.64
CA PHE A 91 -22.04 -0.08 -4.70
C PHE A 91 -22.35 -0.61 -3.31
N TYR A 92 -23.06 -1.73 -3.28
CA TYR A 92 -23.60 -2.32 -2.07
C TYR A 92 -23.14 -3.77 -1.94
N TYR A 93 -23.05 -4.22 -0.70
CA TYR A 93 -23.05 -5.63 -0.34
C TYR A 93 -24.47 -6.19 -0.44
N LYS A 94 -24.58 -7.52 -0.46
CA LYS A 94 -25.88 -8.22 -0.46
C LYS A 94 -26.77 -7.79 0.71
N ASN A 95 -26.17 -7.55 1.89
CA ASN A 95 -26.90 -7.06 3.07
C ASN A 95 -27.42 -5.60 2.95
N GLY A 96 -27.24 -4.95 1.80
CA GLY A 96 -27.68 -3.57 1.54
C GLY A 96 -26.74 -2.49 2.08
N GLN A 97 -25.71 -2.84 2.85
CA GLN A 97 -24.70 -1.88 3.28
C GLN A 97 -23.79 -1.48 2.13
N LYS A 98 -23.26 -0.26 2.18
CA LYS A 98 -22.34 0.24 1.16
C LYS A 98 -21.06 -0.59 1.14
N SER A 99 -20.63 -1.03 -0.03
CA SER A 99 -19.34 -1.70 -0.23
C SER A 99 -18.27 -0.74 -0.71
N THR A 100 -18.60 0.11 -1.68
CA THR A 100 -17.70 1.14 -2.21
C THR A 100 -18.47 2.36 -2.70
N ASP A 101 -17.83 3.52 -2.70
CA ASP A 101 -18.30 4.68 -3.45
C ASP A 101 -17.13 5.50 -4.01
N GLY A 102 -17.42 6.25 -5.07
CA GLY A 102 -16.48 7.15 -5.70
C GLY A 102 -17.01 7.66 -7.04
N GLU A 103 -16.18 8.42 -7.75
CA GLU A 103 -16.57 9.04 -9.01
C GLU A 103 -16.06 8.25 -10.22
N PHE A 104 -16.91 8.13 -11.23
CA PHE A 104 -16.52 7.69 -12.57
C PHE A 104 -16.52 8.87 -13.55
N MET A 105 -15.62 8.82 -14.52
CA MET A 105 -15.64 9.66 -15.71
C MET A 105 -15.35 8.78 -16.92
N GLU A 106 -16.32 8.68 -17.83
CA GLU A 106 -16.26 7.80 -19.01
C GLU A 106 -15.81 6.35 -18.67
N ASP A 107 -16.48 5.71 -17.70
CA ASP A 107 -16.15 4.37 -17.16
C ASP A 107 -14.83 4.25 -16.37
N GLN A 108 -14.04 5.32 -16.28
CA GLN A 108 -12.78 5.32 -15.52
C GLN A 108 -12.99 5.89 -14.12
N LYS A 109 -12.43 5.24 -13.09
CA LYS A 109 -12.42 5.78 -11.73
C LYS A 109 -11.63 7.08 -11.69
N THR A 110 -12.17 8.08 -11.01
CA THR A 110 -11.51 9.36 -10.76
C THR A 110 -11.82 9.84 -9.34
N GLY A 111 -10.97 10.72 -8.81
CA GLY A 111 -11.13 11.31 -7.49
C GLY A 111 -10.98 10.30 -6.35
N GLU A 112 -11.51 10.65 -5.18
CA GLU A 112 -11.45 9.79 -3.99
C GLU A 112 -12.45 8.64 -4.10
N TRP A 113 -11.95 7.43 -3.94
CA TRP A 113 -12.73 6.21 -3.81
C TRP A 113 -12.58 5.65 -2.40
N LYS A 114 -13.69 5.16 -1.86
CA LYS A 114 -13.78 4.55 -0.54
C LYS A 114 -14.30 3.12 -0.66
N GLY A 115 -13.75 2.25 0.17
CA GLY A 115 -14.29 0.94 0.44
C GLY A 115 -14.62 0.79 1.92
N TYR A 116 -15.63 0.00 2.22
CA TYR A 116 -16.17 -0.19 3.56
C TYR A 116 -16.18 -1.68 3.91
N HIS A 117 -16.23 -2.00 5.20
CA HIS A 117 -16.55 -3.34 5.67
C HIS A 117 -18.05 -3.63 5.50
N GLU A 118 -18.45 -4.91 5.52
CA GLU A 118 -19.87 -5.32 5.53
C GLU A 118 -20.66 -4.85 6.75
N THR A 119 -19.96 -4.35 7.77
CA THR A 119 -20.48 -3.73 8.99
C THR A 119 -20.53 -2.19 8.92
N GLY A 120 -20.04 -1.60 7.83
CA GLY A 120 -20.23 -0.18 7.48
C GLY A 120 -19.05 0.74 7.80
N GLU A 121 -18.04 0.25 8.51
CA GLU A 121 -16.84 1.01 8.83
C GLU A 121 -15.94 1.19 7.60
N LEU A 122 -15.26 2.34 7.50
CA LEU A 122 -14.33 2.61 6.41
C LEU A 122 -13.17 1.60 6.44
N LEU A 123 -12.95 0.89 5.34
CA LEU A 123 -11.90 -0.11 5.19
C LEU A 123 -10.67 0.49 4.49
N TRP A 124 -10.88 1.26 3.42
CA TRP A 124 -9.80 1.94 2.71
C TRP A 124 -10.30 3.17 1.96
N LYS A 125 -9.38 4.09 1.66
CA LYS A 125 -9.58 5.18 0.70
C LYS A 125 -8.35 5.36 -0.19
N ALA A 126 -8.57 5.74 -1.45
CA ALA A 126 -7.53 6.00 -2.43
C ALA A 126 -7.98 7.06 -3.43
N ASN A 127 -7.05 7.84 -3.96
CA ASN A 127 -7.34 8.79 -5.03
C ASN A 127 -6.97 8.19 -6.40
N TYR A 128 -7.81 8.46 -7.41
CA TYR A 128 -7.62 8.01 -8.78
C TYR A 128 -7.50 9.22 -9.71
N VAL A 129 -6.55 9.14 -10.65
CA VAL A 129 -6.33 10.16 -11.68
C VAL A 129 -6.40 9.49 -13.04
N ILE A 130 -7.14 10.11 -13.96
CA ILE A 130 -7.24 9.65 -15.35
C ILE A 130 -6.05 10.21 -16.12
N LYS A 131 -5.29 9.33 -16.76
CA LYS A 131 -4.15 9.67 -17.62
C LYS A 131 -4.36 9.08 -19.02
N GLU A 132 -3.86 9.76 -20.03
CA GLU A 132 -3.76 9.19 -21.38
C GLU A 132 -2.48 8.38 -21.50
N LYS A 133 -2.61 7.13 -21.96
CA LYS A 133 -1.47 6.24 -22.20
C LYS A 133 -1.51 5.77 -23.64
N THR A 134 -0.41 5.95 -24.36
CA THR A 134 -0.24 5.42 -25.72
C THR A 134 0.61 4.16 -25.65
N GLU A 135 0.06 3.04 -26.14
CA GLU A 135 0.75 1.76 -26.19
C GLU A 135 0.50 1.13 -27.58
N SER A 136 1.58 0.77 -28.28
CA SER A 136 1.52 0.25 -29.65
C SER A 136 0.73 1.14 -30.63
N GLY A 137 0.79 2.46 -30.46
CA GLY A 137 0.08 3.44 -31.30
C GLY A 137 -1.40 3.65 -30.94
N PHE A 138 -1.92 2.97 -29.93
CA PHE A 138 -3.28 3.16 -29.43
C PHE A 138 -3.27 4.00 -28.16
N THR A 139 -4.05 5.09 -28.14
CA THR A 139 -4.19 5.97 -26.98
C THR A 139 -5.45 5.61 -26.20
N MET A 140 -5.28 5.30 -24.91
CA MET A 140 -6.36 4.97 -23.98
C MET A 140 -6.34 5.89 -22.76
N LYS A 141 -7.53 6.26 -22.27
CA LYS A 141 -7.69 6.88 -20.95
C LYS A 141 -7.74 5.78 -19.90
N ILE A 142 -6.87 5.85 -18.92
CA ILE A 142 -6.81 4.89 -17.81
C ILE A 142 -6.91 5.62 -16.48
N GLY A 143 -7.85 5.20 -15.63
CA GLY A 143 -7.91 5.63 -14.24
C GLY A 143 -6.90 4.83 -13.40
N GLY A 144 -5.87 5.49 -12.89
CA GLY A 144 -4.83 4.88 -12.05
C GLY A 144 -4.83 5.46 -10.64
N MET A 145 -4.51 4.64 -9.63
CA MET A 145 -4.30 5.16 -8.27
C MET A 145 -3.10 6.11 -8.26
N GLU A 146 -3.25 7.24 -7.57
CA GLU A 146 -2.22 8.27 -7.44
C GLU A 146 -2.22 8.82 -6.00
N GLY A 147 -1.04 8.96 -5.41
CA GLY A 147 -0.86 9.41 -4.04
C GLY A 147 -1.03 8.31 -3.00
N ILE A 148 -1.45 8.68 -1.79
CA ILE A 148 -1.52 7.74 -0.67
C ILE A 148 -2.86 7.00 -0.66
N LYS A 149 -2.77 5.66 -0.71
CA LYS A 149 -3.86 4.78 -0.29
C LYS A 149 -3.77 4.57 1.23
N THR A 150 -4.86 4.85 1.93
CA THR A 150 -4.96 4.59 3.38
C THR A 150 -5.93 3.45 3.62
N SER A 151 -5.51 2.46 4.39
CA SER A 151 -6.35 1.35 4.89
C SER A 151 -6.50 1.46 6.40
N PHE A 152 -7.65 1.06 6.92
CA PHE A 152 -8.02 1.26 8.32
C PHE A 152 -8.29 -0.08 9.01
N PHE A 153 -8.08 -0.10 10.31
CA PHE A 153 -8.62 -1.11 11.20
C PHE A 153 -10.13 -0.91 11.37
N LYS A 154 -10.84 -1.95 11.86
CA LYS A 154 -12.26 -1.84 12.19
C LYS A 154 -12.58 -0.74 13.22
N SER A 155 -11.59 -0.36 14.05
CA SER A 155 -11.73 0.75 15.00
C SER A 155 -11.77 2.13 14.33
N GLY A 156 -11.46 2.23 13.03
CA GLY A 156 -11.29 3.47 12.29
C GLY A 156 -9.87 4.06 12.36
N LYS A 157 -8.95 3.46 13.12
CA LYS A 157 -7.53 3.86 13.13
C LYS A 157 -6.84 3.42 11.85
N VAL A 158 -5.79 4.16 11.45
CA VAL A 158 -4.97 3.81 10.28
C VAL A 158 -4.23 2.50 10.54
N TRP A 159 -4.40 1.54 9.64
CA TRP A 159 -3.63 0.30 9.61
C TRP A 159 -2.44 0.40 8.67
N LYS A 160 -2.63 0.98 7.48
CA LYS A 160 -1.60 1.00 6.44
C LYS A 160 -1.72 2.19 5.51
N GLU A 161 -0.60 2.77 5.15
CA GLU A 161 -0.47 3.81 4.13
C GLU A 161 0.51 3.34 3.05
N GLU A 162 0.13 3.49 1.79
CA GLU A 162 0.91 3.04 0.63
C GLU A 162 0.90 4.12 -0.44
N GLU A 163 2.08 4.55 -0.87
CA GLU A 163 2.25 5.54 -1.94
C GLU A 163 2.20 4.89 -3.33
N TYR A 164 1.36 5.48 -4.19
CA TYR A 164 1.17 5.07 -5.58
C TYR A 164 1.50 6.22 -6.53
N HIS A 165 2.14 5.88 -7.64
CA HIS A 165 2.35 6.75 -8.78
C HIS A 165 2.03 5.95 -10.04
N ASP A 166 1.21 6.46 -10.96
CA ASP A 166 0.81 5.74 -12.18
C ASP A 166 0.24 4.33 -11.90
N ALA A 167 -0.60 4.23 -10.86
CA ALA A 167 -1.20 2.97 -10.40
C ALA A 167 -0.21 1.90 -9.92
N VAL A 168 1.09 2.21 -9.81
CA VAL A 168 2.11 1.31 -9.23
C VAL A 168 2.56 1.83 -7.87
N LYS A 169 2.76 0.92 -6.92
CA LYS A 169 3.30 1.26 -5.61
C LYS A 169 4.75 1.73 -5.78
N ASN A 170 5.01 2.99 -5.48
CA ASN A 170 6.28 3.65 -5.75
C ASN A 170 6.47 4.78 -4.74
N GLY A 171 7.41 4.63 -3.83
CA GLY A 171 7.59 5.48 -2.66
C GLY A 171 7.37 4.74 -1.36
N ARG A 172 6.86 5.44 -0.35
CA ARG A 172 6.85 4.95 1.04
C ARG A 172 5.62 4.09 1.33
N SER A 173 5.83 3.01 2.07
CA SER A 173 4.79 2.19 2.69
C SER A 173 4.99 2.22 4.20
N GLN A 174 3.91 2.41 4.96
CA GLN A 174 3.92 2.33 6.41
C GLN A 174 2.75 1.50 6.93
N GLU A 175 3.05 0.50 7.75
CA GLU A 175 2.06 -0.26 8.52
C GLU A 175 2.15 0.16 9.99
N TYR A 176 1.00 0.17 10.65
CA TYR A 176 0.85 0.56 12.04
C TYR A 176 0.30 -0.61 12.87
N TYR A 177 0.63 -0.61 14.16
CA TYR A 177 -0.14 -1.33 15.16
C TYR A 177 -1.43 -0.57 15.50
N GLU A 178 -2.41 -1.26 16.08
CA GLU A 178 -3.70 -0.68 16.49
C GLU A 178 -3.56 0.47 17.53
N ASP A 179 -2.43 0.53 18.24
CA ASP A 179 -2.11 1.64 19.15
C ASP A 179 -1.51 2.87 18.44
N GLY A 180 -1.32 2.81 17.12
CA GLY A 180 -0.79 3.87 16.28
C GLY A 180 0.74 3.88 16.16
N LYS A 181 1.46 2.96 16.83
CA LYS A 181 2.92 2.85 16.66
C LYS A 181 3.26 2.25 15.30
N PRO A 182 4.41 2.63 14.69
CA PRO A 182 4.86 2.00 13.46
C PRO A 182 5.13 0.51 13.70
N LYS A 183 4.65 -0.32 12.80
CA LYS A 183 4.96 -1.75 12.71
C LYS A 183 6.02 -2.00 11.64
N GLU A 184 5.85 -1.39 10.47
CA GLU A 184 6.79 -1.48 9.35
C GLU A 184 6.83 -0.17 8.57
N ILE A 185 8.02 0.22 8.12
CA ILE A 185 8.23 1.27 7.11
C ILE A 185 9.15 0.68 6.05
N ALA A 186 8.71 0.69 4.80
CA ALA A 186 9.49 0.17 3.67
C ALA A 186 9.34 1.06 2.43
N TRP A 187 10.41 1.19 1.67
CA TRP A 187 10.41 1.90 0.38
C TRP A 187 10.17 0.93 -0.78
N TYR A 188 9.40 1.40 -1.75
CA TYR A 188 8.99 0.64 -2.91
C TYR A 188 9.35 1.36 -4.20
N LYS A 189 9.66 0.59 -5.23
CA LYS A 189 9.80 1.04 -6.61
C LYS A 189 9.13 0.00 -7.50
N ASN A 190 8.17 0.43 -8.33
CA ASN A 190 7.45 -0.44 -9.26
C ASN A 190 6.89 -1.72 -8.62
N ASN A 191 6.16 -1.57 -7.50
CA ASN A 191 5.58 -2.65 -6.69
C ASN A 191 6.55 -3.56 -5.93
N GLN A 192 7.86 -3.35 -6.03
CA GLN A 192 8.87 -4.13 -5.33
C GLN A 192 9.50 -3.32 -4.20
N LYS A 193 9.85 -3.94 -3.07
CA LYS A 193 10.64 -3.28 -2.02
C LYS A 193 12.02 -2.95 -2.57
N ASP A 194 12.33 -1.66 -2.59
CA ASP A 194 13.59 -1.12 -3.12
C ASP A 194 13.96 0.11 -2.28
N GLY A 195 15.05 0.00 -1.53
CA GLY A 195 15.48 0.99 -0.54
C GLY A 195 15.34 0.49 0.90
N GLN A 196 15.21 1.43 1.84
CA GLN A 196 15.26 1.13 3.27
C GLN A 196 14.00 0.38 3.74
N ALA A 197 14.17 -0.51 4.70
CA ALA A 197 13.11 -1.18 5.41
C ALA A 197 13.42 -1.19 6.92
N THR A 198 12.41 -0.98 7.74
CA THR A 198 12.50 -1.08 9.19
C THR A 198 11.21 -1.69 9.73
N GLU A 199 11.33 -2.62 10.67
CA GLU A 199 10.22 -3.22 11.40
C GLU A 199 10.43 -2.97 12.90
N TRP A 200 9.35 -2.82 13.64
CA TRP A 200 9.36 -2.62 15.09
C TRP A 200 8.53 -3.71 15.78
N TYR A 201 8.82 -3.94 17.06
CA TYR A 201 7.95 -4.70 17.96
C TYR A 201 6.78 -3.83 18.44
N PRO A 202 5.70 -4.42 19.00
CA PRO A 202 4.59 -3.65 19.60
C PRO A 202 5.03 -2.71 20.74
N SER A 203 6.17 -3.00 21.37
CA SER A 203 6.79 -2.13 22.37
C SER A 203 7.31 -0.80 21.78
N GLY A 204 7.41 -0.67 20.46
CA GLY A 204 8.01 0.46 19.76
C GLY A 204 9.53 0.34 19.59
N LYS A 205 10.15 -0.73 20.09
CA LYS A 205 11.58 -1.01 19.87
C LYS A 205 11.79 -1.59 18.47
N LYS A 206 12.89 -1.22 17.81
CA LYS A 206 13.23 -1.79 16.50
C LYS A 206 13.35 -3.31 16.61
N LYS A 207 12.91 -4.00 15.56
CA LYS A 207 13.02 -5.45 15.39
C LYS A 207 14.05 -5.78 14.33
N MET A 208 14.02 -5.06 13.21
CA MET A 208 15.07 -5.15 12.19
C MET A 208 15.11 -3.89 11.34
N GLU A 209 16.27 -3.60 10.75
CA GLU A 209 16.43 -2.57 9.74
C GLU A 209 17.51 -2.97 8.72
N GLY A 210 17.35 -2.49 7.48
CA GLY A 210 18.30 -2.71 6.40
C GLY A 210 17.76 -2.21 5.07
N ALA A 211 18.36 -2.66 3.97
CA ALA A 211 17.93 -2.29 2.63
C ALA A 211 17.49 -3.51 1.79
N ASN A 212 16.52 -3.28 0.93
CA ASN A 212 16.06 -4.20 -0.10
C ASN A 212 16.43 -3.67 -1.49
N ALA A 213 16.63 -4.57 -2.45
CA ALA A 213 16.66 -4.28 -3.88
C ALA A 213 15.79 -5.32 -4.57
N ALA A 214 14.75 -4.88 -5.29
CA ALA A 214 13.79 -5.75 -5.96
C ALA A 214 13.25 -6.90 -5.06
N ASP A 215 12.71 -6.54 -3.88
CA ASP A 215 12.20 -7.45 -2.84
C ASP A 215 13.26 -8.28 -2.09
N GLU A 216 14.52 -8.22 -2.48
CA GLU A 216 15.59 -9.01 -1.87
C GLU A 216 16.41 -8.19 -0.87
N LYS A 217 16.69 -8.75 0.32
CA LYS A 217 17.62 -8.15 1.27
C LYS A 217 19.00 -8.01 0.63
N THR A 218 19.58 -6.83 0.76
CA THR A 218 20.91 -6.50 0.27
C THR A 218 21.68 -5.64 1.28
N GLY A 219 23.00 -5.75 1.28
CA GLY A 219 23.87 -4.97 2.14
C GLY A 219 23.73 -5.34 3.62
N LYS A 220 23.89 -4.34 4.49
CA LYS A 220 23.88 -4.52 5.95
C LYS A 220 22.46 -4.53 6.50
N TRP A 221 22.19 -5.52 7.35
CA TRP A 221 20.96 -5.68 8.10
C TRP A 221 21.27 -5.80 9.58
N ARG A 222 20.52 -5.09 10.42
CA ARG A 222 20.59 -5.22 11.87
C ARG A 222 19.29 -5.81 12.38
N PHE A 223 19.42 -6.76 13.28
CA PHE A 223 18.30 -7.40 13.97
C PHE A 223 18.43 -7.11 15.45
N TYR A 224 17.30 -6.99 16.12
CA TYR A 224 17.23 -6.57 17.52
C TYR A 224 16.34 -7.52 18.30
N HIS A 225 16.73 -7.78 19.54
CA HIS A 225 15.88 -8.40 20.54
C HIS A 225 14.73 -7.46 20.91
N ASP A 226 13.64 -8.01 21.40
CA ASP A 226 12.49 -7.27 21.94
C ASP A 226 12.83 -6.31 23.09
N ASN A 227 13.94 -6.54 23.80
CA ASN A 227 14.46 -5.65 24.83
C ASN A 227 15.21 -4.44 24.24
N GLY A 228 15.43 -4.40 22.93
CA GLY A 228 16.08 -3.31 22.19
C GLY A 228 17.58 -3.49 21.97
N GLN A 229 18.19 -4.53 22.57
CA GLN A 229 19.59 -4.86 22.30
C GLN A 229 19.74 -5.49 20.93
N MET A 230 20.90 -5.29 20.30
CA MET A 230 21.19 -5.93 19.02
C MET A 230 21.20 -7.45 19.19
N ALA A 231 20.57 -8.15 18.26
CA ALA A 231 20.59 -9.61 18.16
C ALA A 231 21.58 -10.08 17.09
N ALA A 232 21.65 -9.37 15.96
CA ALA A 232 22.62 -9.65 14.92
C ALA A 232 22.96 -8.42 14.07
N ASP A 233 24.20 -8.36 13.61
CA ASP A 233 24.65 -7.54 12.48
C ASP A 233 25.01 -8.50 11.35
N ALA A 234 24.28 -8.42 10.25
CA ALA A 234 24.29 -9.37 9.16
C ALA A 234 24.52 -8.67 7.83
N SER A 235 25.12 -9.39 6.90
CA SER A 235 25.24 -8.95 5.51
C SER A 235 24.52 -9.92 4.58
N PHE A 236 23.78 -9.37 3.61
CA PHE A 236 23.01 -10.12 2.64
C PHE A 236 23.36 -9.72 1.20
N MET A 237 23.26 -10.69 0.30
CA MET A 237 23.24 -10.50 -1.14
C MET A 237 22.10 -11.34 -1.71
N LYS A 238 21.10 -10.70 -2.31
CA LYS A 238 19.92 -11.37 -2.90
C LYS A 238 19.26 -12.35 -1.93
N ASN A 239 18.89 -11.86 -0.74
CA ASN A 239 18.33 -12.65 0.38
C ASN A 239 19.25 -13.72 0.98
N LYS A 240 20.45 -13.97 0.43
CA LYS A 240 21.39 -14.95 0.98
C LYS A 240 22.38 -14.27 1.94
N PRO A 241 22.68 -14.87 3.11
CA PRO A 241 23.80 -14.46 3.93
C PRO A 241 25.11 -14.40 3.12
N GLU A 242 25.80 -13.26 3.17
CA GLU A 242 27.01 -12.99 2.41
C GLU A 242 27.90 -12.03 3.19
N GLY A 243 29.18 -12.36 3.41
CA GLY A 243 30.11 -11.53 4.17
C GLY A 243 29.97 -11.68 5.69
N ALA A 244 30.42 -10.65 6.43
CA ALA A 244 30.58 -10.71 7.88
C ALA A 244 29.25 -10.70 8.65
N TRP A 245 29.17 -11.56 9.67
CA TRP A 245 28.04 -11.72 10.57
C TRP A 245 28.49 -11.75 12.03
N ARG A 246 27.72 -11.10 12.90
CA ARG A 246 27.92 -11.08 14.35
C ARG A 246 26.58 -11.33 15.05
N PHE A 247 26.60 -12.14 16.10
CA PHE A 247 25.42 -12.50 16.90
C PHE A 247 25.63 -12.11 18.35
N PHE A 248 24.59 -11.58 18.98
CA PHE A 248 24.66 -11.01 20.31
C PHE A 248 23.57 -11.58 21.24
N SER A 249 23.89 -11.70 22.52
CA SER A 249 22.95 -12.11 23.57
C SER A 249 21.95 -11.00 23.88
N ARG A 250 20.92 -11.30 24.70
CA ARG A 250 19.96 -10.29 25.16
C ARG A 250 20.60 -9.24 26.06
N GLU A 251 21.74 -9.53 26.66
CA GLU A 251 22.55 -8.61 27.47
C GLU A 251 23.54 -7.79 26.60
N GLY A 252 23.51 -7.97 25.27
CA GLY A 252 24.37 -7.25 24.32
C GLY A 252 25.78 -7.84 24.17
N LYS A 253 26.03 -9.04 24.69
CA LYS A 253 27.36 -9.68 24.62
C LYS A 253 27.53 -10.42 23.30
N LEU A 254 28.68 -10.27 22.65
CA LEU A 254 29.01 -11.02 21.44
C LEU A 254 29.04 -12.52 21.77
N LEU A 255 28.29 -13.33 21.01
CA LEU A 255 28.20 -14.78 21.18
C LEU A 255 29.03 -15.50 20.14
N LYS A 256 28.89 -15.10 18.88
CA LYS A 256 29.70 -15.62 17.77
C LYS A 256 29.80 -14.64 16.63
N GLU A 257 30.87 -14.75 15.87
CA GLU A 257 31.07 -14.01 14.63
C GLU A 257 31.84 -14.82 13.61
N GLY A 258 31.65 -14.50 12.33
CA GLY A 258 32.31 -15.14 11.22
C GLY A 258 31.81 -14.57 9.90
N ALA A 259 31.96 -15.33 8.83
CA ALA A 259 31.48 -14.93 7.52
C ALA A 259 30.58 -16.00 6.88
N TYR A 260 29.71 -15.54 5.98
CA TYR A 260 28.97 -16.39 5.06
C TYR A 260 29.41 -16.15 3.62
N LYS A 261 29.31 -17.18 2.79
CA LYS A 261 29.41 -17.10 1.33
C LYS A 261 28.32 -17.98 0.72
N GLU A 262 27.52 -17.41 -0.17
CA GLU A 262 26.38 -18.09 -0.80
C GLU A 262 25.40 -18.72 0.21
N GLY A 263 25.19 -18.04 1.35
CA GLY A 263 24.32 -18.51 2.41
C GLY A 263 24.91 -19.58 3.33
N LYS A 264 26.19 -19.93 3.17
CA LYS A 264 26.88 -20.96 3.96
C LYS A 264 27.98 -20.34 4.81
N GLU A 265 28.10 -20.79 6.07
CA GLU A 265 29.20 -20.39 6.95
C GLU A 265 30.53 -20.71 6.27
N THR A 266 31.47 -19.76 6.27
CA THR A 266 32.77 -19.89 5.62
C THR A 266 33.86 -19.23 6.46
N GLY A 267 35.07 -19.81 6.42
CA GLY A 267 36.24 -19.26 7.09
C GLY A 267 36.22 -19.45 8.60
N LEU A 268 36.95 -18.58 9.31
CA LEU A 268 37.09 -18.68 10.76
C LEU A 268 35.86 -18.09 11.47
N TRP A 269 35.31 -18.88 12.37
CA TRP A 269 34.24 -18.52 13.29
C TRP A 269 34.76 -18.47 14.71
N ASN A 270 34.54 -17.34 15.38
CA ASN A 270 34.91 -17.14 16.77
C ASN A 270 33.65 -17.27 17.63
N PHE A 271 33.77 -17.96 18.76
CA PHE A 271 32.71 -18.11 19.76
C PHE A 271 33.20 -17.58 21.10
N TYR A 272 32.29 -16.95 21.82
CA TYR A 272 32.57 -16.24 23.05
C TYR A 272 31.61 -16.70 24.15
N GLU A 273 32.09 -16.75 25.38
CA GLU A 273 31.23 -16.98 26.55
C GLU A 273 30.65 -15.65 27.08
N GLY A 274 29.77 -15.73 28.07
CA GLY A 274 29.12 -14.56 28.66
C GLY A 274 30.06 -13.56 29.35
N SER A 275 31.36 -13.82 29.51
CA SER A 275 32.35 -12.83 29.98
C SER A 275 32.89 -11.96 28.83
N GLY A 276 32.69 -12.37 27.57
CA GLY A 276 33.35 -11.81 26.39
C GLY A 276 34.67 -12.53 26.03
N ARG A 277 35.12 -13.50 26.83
CA ARG A 277 36.29 -14.33 26.52
C ARG A 277 35.99 -15.24 25.32
N LYS A 278 36.93 -15.32 24.38
CA LYS A 278 36.86 -16.28 23.27
C LYS A 278 37.09 -17.68 23.81
N VAL A 279 36.16 -18.59 23.52
CA VAL A 279 36.22 -19.99 23.98
C VAL A 279 36.50 -20.97 22.85
N MET A 280 36.22 -20.57 21.61
CA MET A 280 36.36 -21.46 20.46
C MET A 280 36.66 -20.69 19.17
N GLU A 281 37.55 -21.23 18.36
CA GLU A 281 37.79 -20.85 16.97
C GLU A 281 37.56 -22.08 16.10
N LEU A 282 36.65 -22.00 15.12
CA LEU A 282 36.39 -23.08 14.16
C LEU A 282 36.56 -22.59 12.73
N ALA A 283 37.28 -23.35 11.91
CA ALA A 283 37.24 -23.18 10.46
C ALA A 283 36.00 -23.91 9.92
N LEU A 284 35.01 -23.16 9.42
CA LEU A 284 33.75 -23.72 8.92
C LEU A 284 33.65 -23.59 7.40
N LEU A 285 33.05 -24.61 6.78
CA LEU A 285 32.61 -24.59 5.38
C LEU A 285 31.25 -25.28 5.27
N GLY A 286 30.18 -24.50 5.06
CA GLY A 286 28.83 -25.04 4.96
C GLY A 286 28.27 -25.60 6.27
N GLY A 287 28.72 -25.05 7.41
CA GLY A 287 28.31 -25.52 8.75
C GLY A 287 29.05 -26.76 9.25
N MET A 288 29.99 -27.29 8.45
CA MET A 288 30.88 -28.37 8.87
C MET A 288 32.25 -27.80 9.22
N VAL A 289 32.88 -28.36 10.26
CA VAL A 289 34.29 -28.09 10.55
C VAL A 289 35.10 -28.55 9.35
N SER A 290 35.65 -27.59 8.60
CA SER A 290 36.60 -27.85 7.54
C SER A 290 37.98 -28.03 8.16
N GLY A 291 38.74 -29.04 7.74
CA GLY A 291 40.12 -29.25 8.22
C GLY A 291 40.91 -27.94 8.20
N GLY A 292 41.33 -27.50 9.39
CA GLY A 292 41.88 -26.16 9.64
C GLY A 292 42.21 -25.99 11.12
N GLY A 293 42.83 -24.85 11.47
CA GLY A 293 43.22 -24.54 12.85
C GLY A 293 42.01 -24.29 13.74
N ASN A 294 41.48 -25.34 14.34
CA ASN A 294 40.45 -25.26 15.36
C ASN A 294 41.11 -25.12 16.73
N ARG A 295 40.59 -24.24 17.58
CA ARG A 295 41.13 -24.04 18.93
C ARG A 295 40.01 -24.01 19.96
N LEU A 296 40.26 -24.66 21.08
CA LEU A 296 39.47 -24.56 22.30
C LEU A 296 40.35 -23.85 23.33
N TYR A 297 39.77 -22.87 24.01
CA TYR A 297 40.45 -22.12 25.05
C TYR A 297 39.92 -22.55 26.41
N GLU A 298 40.66 -23.42 27.08
CA GLU A 298 40.44 -23.75 28.48
C GLU A 298 40.94 -22.61 29.39
N ASN A 299 40.49 -22.63 30.65
CA ASN A 299 40.81 -21.60 31.65
C ASN A 299 42.28 -21.65 32.09
#